data_AF-A0A8C4T3G5-F1
#
_entry.id   AF-A0A8C4T3G5-F1
#
_cell.length_a   1.000
_cell.length_b   1.000
_cell.length_c   1.000
_cell.angle_alpha   90.00
_cell.angle_beta   90.00
_cell.angle_gamma   90.00
#
_symmetry.space_group_name_H-M   'P 1'
#
loop_
_entity.id
_entity.type
_entity.pdbx_description
1 polymer ?
#
loop_
_entity_poly.entity_id
_entity_poly.type
_entity_poly.pdbx_seq_one_letter_code
_entity_poly.pdbx_strand_id
1 'polypeptide(L)'
;MYAYVASKMISKLALLLFCGVCSSTIISRLPMECKVSAKERVTCGPNEIGASACKAKGCCFSNALSGVKWCFKPKVVQCSVAPVQRTECEHNIRCERSCLEKGCCFNATTDGIQCHRPEVSSFCSVAPSRRVACGYPGISVTKCNRRGCCFDSRSREAVWCFRPRF
;
A
#
# COMPACT_ATOMS: atom_id res chain seq x y z
N MET A 1 -16.97 48.99 30.46
CA MET A 1 -15.87 48.25 29.81
C MET A 1 -14.82 47.99 30.88
N TYR A 2 -14.43 46.72 31.07
CA TYR A 2 -13.50 46.17 32.08
C TYR A 2 -14.11 45.69 33.43
N ALA A 3 -14.76 44.54 33.28
CA ALA A 3 -14.90 43.34 34.11
C ALA A 3 -14.65 43.34 35.63
N TYR A 4 -15.61 42.68 36.29
CA TYR A 4 -15.80 42.44 37.71
C TYR A 4 -14.74 41.52 38.36
N VAL A 5 -14.20 42.03 39.47
CA VAL A 5 -14.02 41.43 40.81
C VAL A 5 -13.47 39.99 40.96
N ALA A 6 -12.42 39.95 41.77
CA ALA A 6 -11.56 38.85 42.19
C ALA A 6 -12.20 37.69 42.99
N SER A 7 -11.48 36.54 42.91
CA SER A 7 -11.21 35.54 43.97
C SER A 7 -12.37 34.67 44.47
N LYS A 8 -12.24 33.34 44.65
CA LYS A 8 -11.10 32.61 45.24
C LYS A 8 -11.33 31.07 45.12
N MET A 9 -10.22 30.31 45.09
CA MET A 9 -10.03 28.95 45.67
C MET A 9 -10.32 27.71 44.79
N ILE A 10 -9.25 27.11 44.23
CA ILE A 10 -8.76 25.71 44.46
C ILE A 10 -8.15 25.05 43.20
N SER A 11 -6.93 24.53 43.39
CA SER A 11 -6.27 23.41 42.70
C SER A 11 -5.42 23.62 41.43
N LYS A 12 -4.11 23.53 41.69
CA LYS A 12 -3.08 22.73 40.98
C LYS A 12 -2.51 23.24 39.66
N LEU A 13 -1.23 23.60 39.76
CA LEU A 13 -0.16 23.49 38.77
C LEU A 13 -0.48 24.03 37.36
N ALA A 14 0.14 25.17 37.05
CA ALA A 14 0.32 25.68 35.70
C ALA A 14 1.02 24.63 34.83
N LEU A 15 0.23 23.82 34.10
CA LEU A 15 0.72 22.99 33.02
C LEU A 15 0.77 23.87 31.76
N LEU A 16 1.99 24.16 31.35
CA LEU A 16 2.33 24.97 30.18
C LEU A 16 1.52 24.50 28.95
N LEU A 17 0.78 25.44 28.39
CA LEU A 17 0.16 25.39 27.07
C LEU A 17 1.24 25.18 26.00
N PHE A 18 1.57 23.91 25.73
CA PHE A 18 2.16 23.53 24.45
C PHE A 18 1.07 23.56 23.40
N CYS A 19 1.00 24.71 22.73
CA CYS A 19 0.62 24.78 21.33
C CYS A 19 1.54 23.84 20.53
N GLY A 20 1.01 23.09 19.58
CA GLY A 20 1.82 22.42 18.56
C GLY A 20 1.61 20.92 18.48
N VAL A 21 0.95 20.53 17.38
CA VAL A 21 0.87 19.19 16.80
C VAL A 21 0.39 18.08 17.74
N CYS A 22 -0.92 17.80 17.65
CA CYS A 22 -1.33 16.40 17.50
C CYS A 22 -0.46 15.82 16.38
N SER A 23 0.63 15.16 16.75
CA SER A 23 1.33 14.28 15.84
C SER A 23 0.36 13.15 15.58
N SER A 24 -0.58 13.38 14.67
CA SER A 24 -0.88 12.40 13.66
C SER A 24 0.46 12.10 13.02
N THR A 25 1.24 11.21 13.64
CA THR A 25 2.01 10.28 12.84
C THR A 25 0.96 9.71 11.92
N ILE A 26 0.85 10.29 10.73
CA ILE A 26 0.40 9.57 9.56
C ILE A 26 1.39 8.44 9.53
N ILE A 27 1.07 7.36 10.25
CA ILE A 27 1.64 6.05 9.99
C ILE A 27 1.06 5.81 8.61
N SER A 28 1.75 6.34 7.60
CA SER A 28 1.63 5.90 6.23
C SER A 28 1.92 4.42 6.35
N ARG A 29 0.86 3.62 6.51
CA ARG A 29 0.93 2.17 6.47
C ARG A 29 1.71 1.93 5.20
N LEU A 30 2.94 1.44 5.33
CA LEU A 30 3.74 1.13 4.17
C LEU A 30 2.81 0.25 3.32
N PRO A 31 2.51 0.60 2.05
CA PRO A 31 1.58 -0.15 1.20
C PRO A 31 2.22 -1.47 0.76
N MET A 32 2.86 -2.16 1.70
CA MET A 32 3.69 -3.32 1.57
C MET A 32 3.39 -4.23 2.77
N GLU A 33 2.92 -5.43 2.49
CA GLU A 33 2.54 -6.41 3.51
C GLU A 33 3.38 -7.69 3.37
N CYS A 34 3.72 -8.30 4.51
CA CYS A 34 4.41 -9.58 4.53
C CYS A 34 3.49 -10.81 4.46
N LYS A 35 2.17 -10.61 4.38
CA LYS A 35 1.20 -11.69 4.28
C LYS A 35 1.12 -12.23 2.85
N VAL A 36 2.08 -13.09 2.49
CA VAL A 36 2.17 -13.78 1.19
C VAL A 36 2.20 -15.29 1.42
N SER A 37 1.36 -16.03 0.67
CA SER A 37 1.32 -17.50 0.76
C SER A 37 2.66 -18.10 0.31
N ALA A 38 3.07 -19.22 0.91
CA ALA A 38 4.41 -19.78 0.69
C ALA A 38 4.72 -20.12 -0.77
N LYS A 39 3.71 -20.62 -1.51
CA LYS A 39 3.80 -20.94 -2.94
C LYS A 39 4.02 -19.71 -3.82
N GLU A 40 3.50 -18.56 -3.41
CA GLU A 40 3.53 -17.32 -4.19
C GLU A 40 4.71 -16.41 -3.85
N ARG A 41 5.49 -16.76 -2.82
CA ARG A 41 6.67 -15.99 -2.43
C ARG A 41 7.63 -15.84 -3.61
N VAL A 42 8.12 -14.62 -3.79
CA VAL A 42 9.21 -14.28 -4.71
C VAL A 42 10.48 -14.09 -3.89
N THR A 43 11.56 -14.77 -4.27
CA THR A 43 12.83 -14.76 -3.53
C THR A 43 13.38 -13.33 -3.46
N CYS A 44 13.79 -12.91 -2.27
CA CYS A 44 14.53 -11.66 -2.05
C CYS A 44 15.96 -11.92 -1.54
N GLY A 45 16.18 -13.05 -0.86
CA GLY A 45 17.50 -13.47 -0.41
C GLY A 45 17.61 -15.00 -0.39
N PRO A 46 18.82 -15.54 -0.15
CA PRO A 46 19.04 -16.98 -0.01
C PRO A 46 18.26 -17.52 1.19
N ASN A 47 17.94 -18.82 1.21
CA ASN A 47 17.13 -19.39 2.30
C ASN A 47 17.82 -19.30 3.66
N GLU A 48 19.15 -19.39 3.69
CA GLU A 48 19.97 -19.33 4.90
C GLU A 48 20.18 -17.90 5.44
N ILE A 49 19.62 -16.87 4.76
CA ILE A 49 19.75 -15.50 5.25
C ILE A 49 19.06 -15.35 6.61
N GLY A 50 19.76 -14.77 7.58
CA GLY A 50 19.17 -14.43 8.87
C GLY A 50 18.00 -13.44 8.72
N ALA A 51 17.05 -13.48 9.65
CA ALA A 51 15.86 -12.62 9.63
C ALA A 51 16.22 -11.13 9.58
N SER A 52 17.25 -10.71 10.32
CA SER A 52 17.76 -9.33 10.34
C SER A 52 18.32 -8.91 8.98
N ALA A 53 19.18 -9.73 8.38
CA ALA A 53 19.76 -9.48 7.07
C ALA A 53 18.70 -9.45 5.95
N CYS A 54 17.66 -10.28 6.04
CA CYS A 54 16.52 -10.22 5.11
C CYS A 54 15.74 -8.90 5.24
N LYS A 55 15.40 -8.51 6.48
CA LYS A 55 14.66 -7.26 6.75
C LYS A 55 15.47 -6.02 6.36
N ALA A 56 16.79 -6.05 6.54
CA ALA A 56 17.70 -4.98 6.11
C ALA A 56 17.68 -4.78 4.58
N LYS A 57 17.36 -5.81 3.80
CA LYS A 57 17.10 -5.71 2.35
C LYS A 57 15.71 -5.18 2.01
N GLY A 58 14.93 -4.73 3.00
CA GLY A 58 13.53 -4.28 2.82
C GLY A 58 12.55 -5.44 2.56
N CYS A 59 12.90 -6.66 2.97
CA CYS A 59 12.14 -7.87 2.65
C CYS A 59 11.48 -8.53 3.86
N CYS A 60 10.54 -9.42 3.56
CA CYS A 60 9.81 -10.20 4.54
C CYS A 60 10.53 -11.50 4.84
N PHE A 61 10.55 -11.88 6.11
CA PHE A 61 11.15 -13.13 6.58
C PHE A 61 10.10 -14.03 7.24
N SER A 62 10.08 -15.31 6.89
CA SER A 62 9.28 -16.33 7.57
C SER A 62 9.85 -17.73 7.30
N ASN A 63 10.32 -18.38 8.37
CA ASN A 63 10.87 -19.74 8.39
C ASN A 63 9.89 -20.78 8.96
N ALA A 64 8.61 -20.44 9.10
CA ALA A 64 7.59 -21.33 9.68
C ALA A 64 7.32 -22.60 8.85
N LEU A 65 7.77 -22.65 7.60
CA LEU A 65 7.59 -23.77 6.68
C LEU A 65 8.94 -24.13 6.07
N SER A 66 9.23 -25.42 5.97
CA SER A 66 10.44 -25.94 5.31
C SER A 66 10.26 -26.02 3.79
N GLY A 67 11.37 -25.97 3.04
CA GLY A 67 11.36 -26.12 1.57
C GLY A 67 10.75 -24.93 0.81
N VAL A 68 10.47 -23.82 1.49
CA VAL A 68 9.93 -22.60 0.87
C VAL A 68 10.87 -21.41 1.09
N LYS A 69 10.64 -20.35 0.32
CA LYS A 69 11.46 -19.14 0.38
C LYS A 69 11.28 -18.43 1.72
N TRP A 70 12.31 -18.40 2.55
CA TRP A 70 12.23 -17.75 3.87
C TRP A 70 12.36 -16.24 3.77
N CYS A 71 13.24 -15.74 2.90
CA CYS A 71 13.35 -14.32 2.61
C CYS A 71 12.70 -13.98 1.27
N PHE A 72 11.61 -13.24 1.32
CA PHE A 72 10.75 -12.97 0.18
C PHE A 72 10.34 -11.50 0.09
N LYS A 73 10.01 -11.06 -1.12
CA LYS A 73 9.53 -9.69 -1.35
C LYS A 73 8.20 -9.45 -0.62
N PRO A 74 7.99 -8.28 0.00
CA PRO A 74 6.66 -7.90 0.46
C PRO A 74 5.69 -7.81 -0.71
N LYS A 75 4.41 -8.04 -0.46
CA LYS A 75 3.34 -7.77 -1.41
C LYS A 75 3.04 -6.28 -1.40
N VAL A 76 3.00 -5.65 -2.56
CA VAL A 76 2.49 -4.28 -2.70
C VAL A 76 0.97 -4.27 -2.53
N VAL A 77 0.41 -3.24 -1.88
CA VAL A 77 -1.02 -3.09 -1.63
C VAL A 77 -1.50 -1.84 -2.38
N GLN A 78 -2.23 -2.06 -3.47
CA GLN A 78 -2.84 -0.95 -4.24
C GLN A 78 -4.37 -1.02 -4.29
N CYS A 79 -4.99 -2.12 -3.86
CA CYS A 79 -6.44 -2.32 -3.90
C CYS A 79 -7.16 -2.11 -2.56
N SER A 80 -6.48 -1.51 -1.58
CA SER A 80 -7.04 -1.25 -0.24
C SER A 80 -7.29 0.25 -0.05
N VAL A 81 -8.03 0.85 -0.99
CA VAL A 81 -8.35 2.29 -1.00
C VAL A 81 -9.69 2.53 -0.31
N ALA A 82 -9.71 3.48 0.63
CA ALA A 82 -10.93 3.91 1.31
C ALA A 82 -11.95 4.46 0.28
N PRO A 83 -13.27 4.20 0.42
CA PRO A 83 -14.29 4.61 -0.55
C PRO A 83 -14.17 6.06 -1.05
N VAL A 84 -13.92 7.00 -0.15
CA VAL A 84 -13.82 8.45 -0.44
C VAL A 84 -12.58 8.84 -1.25
N GLN A 85 -11.55 7.98 -1.29
CA GLN A 85 -10.29 8.19 -2.02
C GLN A 85 -10.24 7.40 -3.34
N ARG A 86 -11.27 6.61 -3.64
CA ARG A 86 -11.31 5.80 -4.86
C ARG A 86 -11.48 6.71 -6.06
N THR A 87 -10.73 6.41 -7.12
CA THR A 87 -10.90 7.01 -8.43
C THR A 87 -11.48 5.99 -9.37
N GLU A 88 -12.47 6.38 -10.18
CA GLU A 88 -13.10 5.49 -11.14
C GLU A 88 -12.08 4.97 -12.15
N CYS A 89 -12.17 3.68 -12.49
CA CYS A 89 -11.21 3.06 -13.41
C CYS A 89 -11.60 3.24 -14.88
N GLU A 90 -12.81 2.84 -15.24
CA GLU A 90 -13.47 3.10 -16.52
C GLU A 90 -14.98 3.22 -16.27
N HIS A 91 -15.64 4.13 -17.00
CA HIS A 91 -17.04 4.51 -16.79
C HIS A 91 -18.00 3.31 -16.74
N ASN A 92 -18.88 3.28 -15.73
CA ASN A 92 -20.04 2.39 -15.60
C ASN A 92 -19.76 0.88 -15.44
N ILE A 93 -18.53 0.47 -15.14
CA ILE A 93 -18.24 -0.95 -14.87
C ILE A 93 -18.62 -1.30 -13.42
N ARG A 94 -19.76 -1.98 -13.25
CA ARG A 94 -20.23 -2.52 -11.95
C ARG A 94 -19.85 -3.99 -11.72
N CYS A 95 -19.51 -4.71 -12.77
CA CYS A 95 -19.23 -6.15 -12.70
C CYS A 95 -17.78 -6.40 -12.25
N GLU A 96 -17.60 -7.28 -11.26
CA GLU A 96 -16.27 -7.67 -10.75
C GLU A 96 -15.34 -8.15 -11.87
N ARG A 97 -15.81 -9.11 -12.69
CA ARG A 97 -14.98 -9.69 -13.75
C ARG A 97 -14.47 -8.62 -14.72
N SER A 98 -15.39 -7.82 -15.26
CA SER A 98 -15.05 -6.74 -16.19
C SER A 98 -14.13 -5.70 -15.55
N CYS A 99 -14.32 -5.41 -14.26
CA CYS A 99 -13.42 -4.51 -13.53
C CYS A 99 -11.98 -5.06 -13.46
N LEU A 100 -11.84 -6.33 -13.09
CA LEU A 100 -10.53 -6.98 -12.97
C LEU A 100 -9.84 -7.16 -14.33
N GLU A 101 -10.60 -7.46 -15.39
CA GLU A 101 -10.09 -7.56 -16.78
C GLU A 101 -9.52 -6.23 -17.29
N LYS A 102 -10.07 -5.10 -16.85
CA LYS A 102 -9.55 -3.76 -17.14
C LYS A 102 -8.31 -3.38 -16.33
N GLY A 103 -7.80 -4.29 -15.50
CA GLY A 103 -6.63 -4.03 -14.65
C GLY A 103 -6.96 -3.10 -13.47
N CYS A 104 -8.19 -3.16 -12.98
CA CYS A 104 -8.66 -2.33 -11.88
C CYS A 104 -8.77 -3.15 -10.58
N CYS A 105 -9.08 -2.44 -9.49
CA CYS A 105 -9.43 -3.04 -8.21
C CYS A 105 -10.96 -3.06 -8.07
N PHE A 106 -11.51 -4.18 -7.61
CA PHE A 106 -12.92 -4.31 -7.34
C PHE A 106 -13.17 -4.47 -5.83
N ASN A 107 -14.15 -3.75 -5.31
CA ASN A 107 -14.64 -3.92 -3.96
C ASN A 107 -16.17 -3.78 -3.95
N ALA A 108 -16.87 -4.83 -3.52
CA ALA A 108 -18.34 -4.93 -3.55
C ALA A 108 -19.07 -4.04 -2.53
N THR A 109 -18.36 -3.25 -1.71
CA THR A 109 -18.97 -2.33 -0.73
C THR A 109 -19.97 -1.38 -1.41
N THR A 110 -21.11 -1.12 -0.77
CA THR A 110 -22.18 -0.24 -1.29
C THR A 110 -21.81 1.24 -1.28
N ASP A 111 -20.90 1.63 -0.40
CA ASP A 111 -20.46 3.00 -0.27
C ASP A 111 -19.34 3.28 -1.29
N GLY A 112 -19.66 4.11 -2.28
CA GLY A 112 -18.72 4.65 -3.25
C GLY A 112 -18.44 3.77 -4.47
N ILE A 113 -17.31 4.05 -5.12
CA ILE A 113 -16.93 3.44 -6.38
C ILE A 113 -16.51 1.99 -6.15
N GLN A 114 -17.21 1.04 -6.77
CA GLN A 114 -16.91 -0.39 -6.66
C GLN A 114 -15.71 -0.79 -7.51
N CYS A 115 -15.65 -0.31 -8.76
CA CYS A 115 -14.53 -0.52 -9.67
C CYS A 115 -13.62 0.71 -9.71
N HIS A 116 -12.46 0.61 -9.06
CA HIS A 116 -11.58 1.75 -8.87
C HIS A 116 -10.15 1.46 -9.31
N ARG A 117 -9.38 2.52 -9.55
CA ARG A 117 -7.97 2.37 -9.90
C ARG A 117 -7.14 1.88 -8.71
N PRO A 118 -6.05 1.14 -8.98
CA PRO A 118 -5.02 0.89 -7.98
C PRO A 118 -4.41 2.20 -7.48
N GLU A 119 -4.15 2.29 -6.17
CA GLU A 119 -3.44 3.42 -5.57
C GLU A 119 -2.00 3.53 -6.10
N VAL A 120 -1.55 4.77 -6.30
CA VAL A 120 -0.20 5.08 -6.76
C VAL A 120 0.57 5.67 -5.59
N SER A 121 1.27 4.81 -4.85
CA SER A 121 2.17 5.23 -3.78
C SER A 121 3.45 5.89 -4.34
N SER A 122 4.21 6.55 -3.46
CA SER A 122 5.48 7.21 -3.82
C SER A 122 6.48 6.29 -4.54
N PHE A 123 6.57 5.02 -4.14
CA PHE A 123 7.47 4.04 -4.76
C PHE A 123 6.89 3.38 -6.02
N CYS A 124 5.58 3.48 -6.25
CA CYS A 124 4.94 3.09 -7.50
C CYS A 124 4.85 4.23 -8.52
N SER A 125 5.25 5.45 -8.15
CA SER A 125 5.31 6.59 -9.05
C SER A 125 6.50 6.47 -10.00
N VAL A 126 6.40 5.62 -11.02
CA VAL A 126 7.41 5.46 -12.09
C VAL A 126 6.81 5.90 -13.42
N ALA A 127 7.51 6.82 -14.10
CA ALA A 127 7.10 7.32 -15.42
C ALA A 127 6.91 6.15 -16.41
N PRO A 128 5.84 6.13 -17.22
CA PRO A 128 5.51 5.01 -18.11
C PRO A 128 6.68 4.51 -18.97
N SER A 129 7.47 5.43 -19.55
CA SER A 129 8.64 5.13 -20.39
C SER A 129 9.84 4.54 -19.63
N ARG A 130 9.86 4.63 -18.30
CA ARG A 130 10.95 4.14 -17.44
C ARG A 130 10.58 2.87 -16.68
N ARG A 131 9.41 2.31 -16.93
CA ARG A 131 8.92 1.13 -16.22
C ARG A 131 9.67 -0.12 -16.66
N VAL A 132 10.36 -0.76 -15.72
CA VAL A 132 11.00 -2.07 -15.92
C VAL A 132 10.00 -3.17 -15.60
N ALA A 133 9.75 -4.08 -16.53
CA ALA A 133 8.79 -5.17 -16.37
C ALA A 133 9.08 -6.06 -15.14
N CYS A 134 8.02 -6.39 -14.41
CA CYS A 134 8.02 -7.31 -13.27
C CYS A 134 6.89 -8.35 -13.34
N GLY A 135 6.30 -8.49 -14.52
CA GLY A 135 5.21 -9.42 -14.79
C GLY A 135 5.17 -9.77 -16.27
N TYR A 136 3.97 -10.10 -16.73
CA TYR A 136 3.70 -10.46 -18.12
C TYR A 136 2.43 -9.72 -18.57
N PRO A 137 2.19 -9.55 -19.89
CA PRO A 137 0.98 -8.89 -20.40
C PRO A 137 -0.31 -9.54 -19.87
N GLY A 138 -1.29 -8.73 -19.48
CA GLY A 138 -2.56 -9.23 -18.93
C GLY A 138 -2.47 -9.78 -17.48
N ILE A 139 -1.33 -9.64 -16.80
CA ILE A 139 -1.24 -9.95 -15.36
C ILE A 139 -2.24 -9.10 -14.57
N SER A 140 -2.95 -9.69 -13.61
CA SER A 140 -3.87 -8.94 -12.75
C SER A 140 -3.13 -8.08 -11.72
N VAL A 141 -3.79 -7.02 -11.24
CA VAL A 141 -3.28 -6.14 -10.17
C VAL A 141 -2.79 -6.96 -8.98
N THR A 142 -3.64 -7.88 -8.49
CA THR A 142 -3.32 -8.74 -7.33
C THR A 142 -2.11 -9.62 -7.57
N LYS A 143 -1.97 -10.22 -8.77
CA LYS A 143 -0.83 -11.10 -9.07
C LYS A 143 0.46 -10.30 -9.25
N CYS A 144 0.39 -9.10 -9.85
CA CYS A 144 1.53 -8.19 -9.91
C CYS A 144 2.01 -7.79 -8.51
N ASN A 145 1.07 -7.36 -7.67
CA ASN A 145 1.29 -6.94 -6.30
C ASN A 145 1.92 -8.04 -5.42
N ARG A 146 1.48 -9.30 -5.56
CA ARG A 146 2.07 -10.46 -4.86
C ARG A 146 3.52 -10.72 -5.25
N ARG A 147 3.98 -10.25 -6.41
CA ARG A 147 5.39 -10.31 -6.82
C ARG A 147 6.25 -9.19 -6.22
N GLY A 148 5.64 -8.34 -5.40
CA GLY A 148 6.27 -7.15 -4.82
C GLY A 148 6.50 -6.04 -5.83
N CYS A 149 5.59 -5.93 -6.81
CA CYS A 149 5.69 -4.99 -7.91
C CYS A 149 4.44 -4.14 -8.03
N CYS A 150 4.61 -2.97 -8.66
CA CYS A 150 3.56 -1.98 -8.82
C CYS A 150 2.78 -2.24 -10.10
N PHE A 151 1.48 -1.95 -10.06
CA PHE A 151 0.59 -2.02 -11.20
C PHE A 151 0.00 -0.65 -11.54
N ASP A 152 0.01 -0.28 -12.82
CA ASP A 152 -0.69 0.89 -13.34
C ASP A 152 -1.03 0.75 -14.83
N SER A 153 -2.32 0.60 -15.15
CA SER A 153 -2.84 0.43 -16.51
C SER A 153 -3.24 1.73 -17.23
N ARG A 154 -3.02 2.90 -16.62
CA ARG A 154 -3.44 4.20 -17.22
C ARG A 154 -2.79 4.47 -18.57
N SER A 155 -1.59 3.94 -18.81
CA SER A 155 -0.86 4.09 -20.07
C SER A 155 -0.93 2.79 -20.87
N ARG A 156 -1.70 2.80 -21.97
CA ARG A 156 -1.96 1.60 -22.79
C ARG A 156 -0.71 0.99 -23.41
N GLU A 157 0.26 1.82 -23.81
CA GLU A 157 1.50 1.38 -24.46
C GLU A 157 2.62 1.02 -23.47
N ALA A 158 2.40 1.26 -22.18
CA ALA A 158 3.42 1.06 -21.16
C ALA A 158 3.32 -0.32 -20.51
N VAL A 159 4.41 -0.72 -19.86
CA VAL A 159 4.42 -1.87 -18.96
C VAL A 159 3.49 -1.60 -17.77
N TRP A 160 2.47 -2.44 -17.58
CA TRP A 160 1.50 -2.26 -16.50
C TRP A 160 2.00 -2.79 -15.17
N CYS A 161 2.69 -3.93 -15.15
CA CYS A 161 3.30 -4.49 -13.95
C CYS A 161 4.82 -4.26 -13.95
N PHE A 162 5.29 -3.39 -13.07
CA PHE A 162 6.66 -2.88 -13.10
C PHE A 162 7.33 -2.84 -11.73
N ARG A 163 8.67 -2.78 -11.74
CA ARG A 163 9.46 -2.69 -10.52
C ARG A 163 9.21 -1.35 -9.80
N PRO A 164 9.08 -1.35 -8.46
CA PRO A 164 9.04 -0.12 -7.68
C PRO A 164 10.38 0.62 -7.72
N ARG A 165 10.44 1.85 -7.20
CA ARG A 165 11.64 2.72 -7.20
C ARG A 165 12.78 2.31 -6.25
N PHE A 166 12.68 1.18 -5.54
CA PHE A 166 13.67 0.74 -4.55
C PHE A 166 14.84 -0.04 -5.15
#